data_AF-A0A656Z7R0-F1
#
_entry.id   AF-A0A656Z7R0-F1
#
_cell.length_a   1.000
_cell.length_b   1.000
_cell.length_c   1.000
_cell.angle_alpha   90.00
_cell.angle_beta   90.00
_cell.angle_gamma   90.00
#
_symmetry.space_group_name_H-M   'P 1'
#
loop_
_entity.id
_entity.type
_entity.pdbx_description
1 polymer ?
#
loop_
_entity_poly.entity_id
_entity_poly.type
_entity_poly.pdbx_seq_one_letter_code
_entity_poly.pdbx_strand_id
1 'polypeptide(L)'
;VGWIWIINPELEDANEEAVRVVAESVMKDGQGHVQLLETPQFTQLKQRYPDLWFIVRNENAIVLQYGKIPWAGLDATFPWTIDRARVQTANTTRATVENRNTSVGKLQVIAATEKGFENDGISLWISMQVDLAKYPDGEIHWSNVLPGLGIIVLIAVVPMLILTSIATLIVTPRAVGRSLRGLMETVKQAQAINFENRSARIDRSKVPQEIIPLVDAFNTALSKLDEGYNRRNRFLADAAHELRTPIAIARTRADLLADDDVSKQLRSDIDRLSRVAHQLLEMQAIGVVELRAERQDLNVLVQRLAADLAPLALDAGYD
;
A
#
# COMPACT_ATOMS: atom_id res chain seq x y z
N VAL A 1 -13.06 18.18 -31.20
CA VAL A 1 -12.73 19.59 -31.51
C VAL A 1 -11.25 19.62 -31.85
N GLY A 2 -10.93 19.40 -33.13
CA GLY A 2 -9.55 19.29 -33.61
C GLY A 2 -9.06 20.66 -34.06
N TRP A 3 -7.97 21.13 -33.47
CA TRP A 3 -7.30 22.35 -33.90
C TRP A 3 -6.28 21.97 -34.97
N ILE A 4 -6.59 22.31 -36.22
CA ILE A 4 -5.66 22.30 -37.34
C ILE A 4 -4.72 23.50 -37.12
N TRP A 5 -3.45 23.24 -36.81
CA TRP A 5 -2.43 24.27 -36.94
C TRP A 5 -1.99 24.31 -38.40
N ILE A 6 -2.28 25.44 -39.05
CA ILE A 6 -1.66 25.81 -40.31
C ILE A 6 -0.17 26.00 -40.02
N ILE A 7 0.66 25.21 -40.69
CA ILE A 7 2.11 25.36 -40.70
C ILE A 7 2.39 26.76 -41.25
N ASN A 8 2.93 27.66 -40.43
CA ASN A 8 3.41 28.96 -40.89
C ASN A 8 4.77 28.71 -41.58
N PRO A 9 4.90 28.84 -42.91
CA PRO A 9 6.19 28.73 -43.56
C PRO A 9 6.93 30.06 -43.40
N GLU A 10 8.18 29.99 -42.95
CA GLU A 10 9.10 31.12 -42.71
C GLU A 10 8.81 32.00 -41.49
N LEU A 11 9.73 31.95 -40.53
CA LEU A 11 10.47 33.09 -39.98
C LEU A 11 11.41 32.53 -38.90
N GLU A 12 12.71 32.65 -39.16
CA GLU A 12 13.76 32.41 -38.17
C GLU A 12 13.40 33.09 -36.83
N ASP A 13 13.49 32.36 -35.72
CA ASP A 13 13.22 32.96 -34.40
C ASP A 13 14.20 34.11 -34.17
N ALA A 14 13.82 35.20 -33.50
CA ALA A 14 14.69 36.36 -33.29
C ALA A 14 16.05 35.98 -32.66
N ASN A 15 16.04 34.94 -31.84
CA ASN A 15 17.23 34.35 -31.23
C ASN A 15 18.10 33.56 -32.23
N GLU A 16 17.49 32.90 -33.21
CA GLU A 16 18.22 32.20 -34.28
C GLU A 16 18.88 33.20 -35.24
N GLU A 17 18.18 34.29 -35.58
CA GLU A 17 18.75 35.41 -36.34
C GLU A 17 19.94 35.99 -35.57
N ALA A 18 19.82 36.18 -34.25
CA ALA A 18 20.90 36.65 -33.40
C ALA A 18 22.10 35.69 -33.40
N VAL A 19 21.89 34.38 -33.28
CA VAL A 19 22.95 33.37 -33.35
C VAL A 19 23.69 33.42 -34.69
N ARG A 20 22.96 33.48 -35.81
CA ARG A 20 23.57 33.54 -37.15
C ARG A 20 24.38 34.81 -37.34
N VAL A 21 23.79 35.97 -37.06
CA VAL A 21 24.44 37.28 -37.25
C VAL A 21 25.68 37.40 -36.36
N VAL A 22 25.63 36.89 -35.12
CA VAL A 22 26.80 36.84 -34.23
C VAL A 22 27.87 35.93 -34.81
N ALA A 23 27.53 34.71 -35.23
CA ALA A 23 28.50 33.76 -35.79
C ALA A 23 29.20 34.29 -37.06
N GLU A 24 28.48 35.02 -37.91
CA GLU A 24 29.01 35.64 -39.13
C GLU A 24 29.88 36.87 -38.85
N SER A 25 29.63 37.55 -37.72
CA SER A 25 30.37 38.75 -37.31
C SER A 25 31.65 38.45 -36.52
N VAL A 26 31.97 37.17 -36.28
CA VAL A 26 33.16 36.75 -35.55
C VAL A 26 34.35 36.53 -36.50
N MET A 27 35.48 37.17 -36.21
CA MET A 27 36.73 37.05 -36.97
C MET A 27 37.95 36.96 -36.05
N LYS A 28 39.09 36.51 -36.58
CA LYS A 28 40.39 36.66 -35.90
C LYS A 28 41.00 38.02 -36.26
N ASP A 29 41.49 38.74 -35.27
CA ASP A 29 42.33 39.91 -35.48
C ASP A 29 43.74 39.52 -36.01
N GLY A 30 44.54 40.50 -36.39
CA GLY A 30 45.92 40.27 -36.85
C GLY A 30 46.87 39.67 -35.80
N GLN A 31 46.43 39.52 -34.55
CA GLN A 31 47.14 38.90 -33.43
C GLN A 31 46.58 37.51 -33.06
N GLY A 32 45.56 37.04 -33.78
CA GLY A 32 44.94 35.73 -33.58
C GLY A 32 43.83 35.68 -32.52
N HIS A 33 43.47 36.81 -31.89
CA HIS A 33 42.34 36.86 -30.95
C HIS A 33 41.01 36.94 -31.69
N VAL A 34 40.00 36.30 -31.13
CA VAL A 34 38.64 36.36 -31.65
C VAL A 34 38.08 37.74 -31.32
N GLN A 35 37.69 38.50 -32.34
CA GLN A 35 37.06 39.80 -32.19
C GLN A 35 35.73 39.84 -32.95
N LEU A 36 34.84 40.70 -32.47
CA LEU A 36 33.56 40.95 -33.09
C LEU A 36 33.67 42.12 -34.06
N LEU A 37 33.40 41.86 -35.34
CA LEU A 37 33.34 42.91 -36.36
C LEU A 37 31.96 43.59 -36.30
N GLU A 38 31.93 44.92 -36.21
CA GLU A 38 30.68 45.67 -36.30
C GLU A 38 30.17 45.69 -37.75
N THR A 39 29.51 44.61 -38.15
CA THR A 39 28.84 44.54 -39.46
C THR A 39 27.56 45.38 -39.45
N PRO A 40 27.08 45.84 -40.63
CA PRO A 40 25.80 46.55 -40.72
C PRO A 40 24.62 45.74 -40.16
N GLN A 41 24.65 44.42 -40.36
CA GLN A 41 23.64 43.48 -39.84
C GLN A 41 23.68 43.39 -38.31
N PHE A 42 24.88 43.29 -37.73
CA PHE A 42 25.05 43.27 -36.28
C PHE A 42 24.61 44.59 -35.63
N THR A 43 24.88 45.72 -36.28
CA THR A 43 24.44 47.03 -35.80
C THR A 43 22.92 47.16 -35.79
N GLN A 44 22.25 46.65 -36.83
CA GLN A 44 20.77 46.60 -36.88
C GLN A 44 20.20 45.67 -35.80
N LEU A 45 20.84 44.53 -35.55
CA LEU A 45 20.42 43.59 -34.51
C LEU A 45 20.47 44.25 -33.11
N LYS A 46 21.56 44.97 -32.79
CA LYS A 46 21.71 45.74 -31.55
C LYS A 46 20.64 46.83 -31.39
N GLN A 47 20.25 47.48 -32.48
CA GLN A 47 19.20 48.52 -32.45
C GLN A 47 17.80 47.93 -32.29
N ARG A 48 17.54 46.77 -32.91
CA ARG A 48 16.24 46.09 -32.86
C ARG A 48 15.97 45.42 -31.51
N TYR A 49 17.01 44.88 -30.88
CA TYR A 49 16.91 44.15 -29.62
C TYR A 49 17.84 44.78 -28.56
N PRO A 50 17.39 45.80 -27.82
CA PRO A 50 18.22 46.50 -26.84
C PRO A 50 18.65 45.62 -25.66
N ASP A 51 17.90 44.55 -25.37
CA ASP A 51 18.20 43.57 -24.33
C ASP A 51 19.01 42.37 -24.84
N LEU A 52 19.57 42.45 -26.06
CA LEU A 52 20.41 41.39 -26.63
C LEU A 52 21.60 41.07 -25.73
N TRP A 53 21.77 39.79 -25.43
CA TRP A 53 23.00 39.26 -24.86
C TRP A 53 23.41 37.98 -25.57
N PHE A 54 24.72 37.72 -25.62
CA PHE A 54 25.25 36.49 -26.19
C PHE A 54 26.59 36.08 -25.59
N ILE A 55 26.88 34.79 -25.71
CA ILE A 55 28.15 34.14 -25.40
C ILE A 55 28.62 33.40 -26.64
N VAL A 56 29.87 33.61 -27.03
CA VAL A 56 30.54 32.78 -28.02
C VAL A 56 31.68 32.06 -27.32
N ARG A 57 31.74 30.75 -27.47
CA ARG A 57 32.77 29.92 -26.83
C ARG A 57 33.34 28.87 -27.78
N ASN A 58 34.61 28.53 -27.55
CA ASN A 58 35.26 27.36 -28.13
C ASN A 58 35.24 26.19 -27.12
N GLU A 59 35.76 25.02 -27.49
CA GLU A 59 35.72 23.81 -26.64
C GLU A 59 36.30 24.00 -25.24
N ASN A 60 37.20 24.97 -25.08
CA ASN A 60 38.02 25.14 -23.88
C ASN A 60 37.65 26.40 -23.07
N ALA A 61 37.08 27.44 -23.69
CA ALA A 61 36.84 28.73 -23.05
C ALA A 61 35.81 29.61 -23.79
N ILE A 62 35.22 30.56 -23.07
CA ILE A 62 34.48 31.68 -23.65
C ILE A 62 35.46 32.58 -24.39
N VAL A 63 35.16 32.87 -25.66
CA VAL A 63 35.99 33.73 -26.52
C VAL A 63 35.42 35.14 -26.64
N LEU A 64 34.10 35.30 -26.61
CA LEU A 64 33.43 36.61 -26.68
C LEU A 64 32.15 36.61 -25.84
N GLN A 65 31.84 37.77 -25.26
CA GLN A 65 30.64 38.00 -24.47
C GLN A 65 30.08 39.40 -24.74
N TYR A 66 28.76 39.52 -24.81
CA TYR A 66 28.07 40.81 -24.98
C TYR A 66 26.77 40.87 -24.18
N GLY A 67 26.43 42.05 -23.69
CA GLY A 67 25.21 42.30 -22.92
C GLY A 67 25.30 41.84 -21.47
N LYS A 68 24.17 41.98 -20.75
CA LYS A 68 24.07 41.62 -19.33
C LYS A 68 23.60 40.17 -19.22
N ILE A 69 24.51 39.27 -18.88
CA ILE A 69 24.19 37.84 -18.86
C ILE A 69 23.45 37.47 -17.58
N PRO A 70 22.26 36.85 -17.68
CA PRO A 70 21.36 36.67 -16.54
C PRO A 70 21.87 35.70 -15.47
N TRP A 71 22.75 34.76 -15.80
CA TRP A 71 23.28 33.80 -14.83
C TRP A 71 24.70 33.35 -15.18
N ALA A 72 25.52 33.17 -14.15
CA ALA A 72 26.95 32.89 -14.28
C ALA A 72 27.30 31.45 -14.70
N GLY A 73 26.40 30.47 -14.53
CA GLY A 73 26.64 29.05 -14.85
C GLY A 73 26.29 28.62 -16.28
N LEU A 74 25.95 29.59 -17.14
CA LEU A 74 25.51 29.41 -18.53
C LEU A 74 26.64 28.88 -19.42
N ASP A 75 27.87 29.05 -18.96
CA ASP A 75 29.12 28.57 -19.51
C ASP A 75 29.38 27.08 -19.30
N ALA A 76 28.79 26.42 -18.29
CA ALA A 76 29.06 25.01 -17.95
C ALA A 76 27.91 24.06 -18.31
N THR A 77 26.74 24.59 -18.63
CA THR A 77 25.49 23.80 -18.63
C THR A 77 25.19 23.09 -19.95
N PHE A 78 25.81 23.52 -21.06
CA PHE A 78 25.55 22.93 -22.37
C PHE A 78 26.72 22.05 -22.86
N PRO A 79 26.52 20.75 -23.12
CA PRO A 79 27.55 19.92 -23.76
C PRO A 79 27.80 20.30 -25.23
N TRP A 80 29.03 20.11 -25.72
CA TRP A 80 29.38 20.29 -27.13
C TRP A 80 28.72 19.28 -28.07
N THR A 81 28.22 18.17 -27.53
CA THR A 81 27.46 17.14 -28.29
C THR A 81 26.08 17.62 -28.72
N ILE A 82 25.60 18.76 -28.21
CA ILE A 82 24.34 19.36 -28.60
C ILE A 82 24.61 20.35 -29.73
N ASP A 83 24.21 19.99 -30.96
CA ASP A 83 24.39 20.87 -32.12
C ASP A 83 23.39 22.03 -32.13
N ARG A 84 22.18 21.83 -31.61
CA ARG A 84 21.19 22.90 -31.40
C ARG A 84 20.30 22.60 -30.19
N ALA A 85 20.04 23.61 -29.38
CA ALA A 85 19.04 23.56 -28.31
C ALA A 85 18.36 24.92 -28.13
N ARG A 86 17.12 24.90 -27.63
CA ARG A 86 16.41 26.10 -27.18
C ARG A 86 16.16 25.99 -25.69
N VAL A 87 16.43 27.07 -24.98
CA VAL A 87 16.25 27.19 -23.53
C VAL A 87 15.08 28.11 -23.29
N GLN A 88 14.06 27.63 -22.58
CA GLN A 88 12.88 28.41 -22.25
C GLN A 88 12.62 28.34 -20.74
N THR A 89 12.43 29.51 -20.11
CA THR A 89 11.92 29.60 -18.73
C THR A 89 10.43 29.89 -18.73
N ALA A 90 9.77 29.54 -17.62
CA ALA A 90 8.34 29.40 -17.42
C ALA A 90 7.43 30.47 -18.07
N ASN A 91 7.87 31.74 -18.22
CA ASN A 91 6.94 32.81 -18.57
C ASN A 91 7.31 33.83 -19.65
N THR A 92 8.43 33.77 -20.38
CA THR A 92 8.62 34.56 -21.64
C THR A 92 9.98 34.37 -22.28
N THR A 93 11.03 34.21 -21.48
CA THR A 93 12.40 34.29 -21.99
C THR A 93 12.87 33.04 -22.71
N ARG A 94 13.39 33.22 -23.92
CA ARG A 94 13.97 32.19 -24.78
C ARG A 94 15.43 32.54 -25.11
N ALA A 95 16.31 31.54 -25.08
CA ALA A 95 17.66 31.61 -25.63
C ALA A 95 17.91 30.45 -26.60
N THR A 96 18.68 30.70 -27.65
CA THR A 96 19.09 29.67 -28.61
C THR A 96 20.57 29.36 -28.41
N VAL A 97 20.89 28.06 -28.37
CA VAL A 97 22.25 27.51 -28.34
C VAL A 97 22.48 26.76 -29.64
N GLU A 98 23.54 27.10 -30.37
CA GLU A 98 23.88 26.40 -31.61
C GLU A 98 25.39 26.27 -31.80
N ASN A 99 25.83 25.09 -32.24
CA ASN A 99 27.17 24.86 -32.74
C ASN A 99 27.26 25.27 -34.22
N ARG A 100 28.13 26.22 -34.56
CA ARG A 100 28.35 26.62 -35.95
C ARG A 100 29.81 26.64 -36.34
N ASN A 101 30.07 26.30 -37.60
CA ASN A 101 31.37 26.51 -38.23
C ASN A 101 31.49 27.97 -38.65
N THR A 102 32.44 28.67 -38.07
CA THR A 102 32.75 30.07 -38.38
C THR A 102 34.11 30.16 -39.08
N SER A 103 34.46 31.36 -39.57
CA SER A 103 35.80 31.66 -40.13
C SER A 103 36.95 31.39 -39.15
N VAL A 104 36.64 31.29 -37.85
CA VAL A 104 37.59 31.12 -36.74
C VAL A 104 37.62 29.66 -36.23
N GLY A 105 36.70 28.80 -36.69
CA GLY A 105 36.55 27.40 -36.27
C GLY A 105 35.13 27.07 -35.80
N LYS A 106 34.92 25.87 -35.25
CA LYS A 106 33.64 25.47 -34.65
C LYS A 106 33.46 26.23 -33.34
N LEU A 107 32.43 27.07 -33.28
CA LEU A 107 32.09 27.86 -32.10
C LEU A 107 30.67 27.51 -31.66
N GLN A 108 30.44 27.46 -30.37
CA GLN A 108 29.10 27.40 -29.82
C GLN A 108 28.64 28.82 -29.46
N VAL A 109 27.52 29.23 -30.03
CA VAL A 109 26.91 30.54 -29.82
C VAL A 109 25.64 30.37 -29.01
N ILE A 110 25.53 31.14 -27.94
CA ILE A 110 24.35 31.23 -27.07
C ILE A 110 23.85 32.65 -27.18
N ALA A 111 22.65 32.89 -27.72
CA ALA A 111 22.11 34.23 -27.85
C ALA A 111 20.64 34.29 -27.40
N ALA A 112 20.26 35.44 -26.83
CA ALA A 112 18.88 35.79 -26.57
C ALA A 112 18.62 37.27 -26.82
N THR A 113 17.46 37.59 -27.38
CA THR A 113 17.02 38.96 -27.69
C THR A 113 16.18 39.60 -26.57
N GLU A 114 16.10 38.96 -25.40
CA GLU A 114 15.26 39.34 -24.26
C GLU A 114 16.08 39.41 -22.96
N LYS A 115 15.60 40.18 -21.98
CA LYS A 115 16.29 40.64 -20.75
C LYS A 115 16.80 39.53 -19.78
N GLY A 116 16.59 38.26 -20.12
CA GLY A 116 17.14 37.12 -19.38
C GLY A 116 16.14 36.47 -18.41
N PHE A 117 16.53 35.31 -17.88
CA PHE A 117 15.68 34.47 -17.03
C PHE A 117 15.65 34.99 -15.58
N GLU A 118 14.47 35.12 -14.98
CA GLU A 118 14.32 35.33 -13.53
C GLU A 118 14.59 34.00 -12.81
N ASN A 119 15.35 34.02 -11.71
CA ASN A 119 15.90 32.83 -11.03
C ASN A 119 14.84 32.13 -10.16
N ASP A 120 13.73 31.68 -10.75
CA ASP A 120 12.60 31.04 -10.06
C ASP A 120 12.59 29.50 -10.20
N GLY A 121 13.78 28.90 -10.28
CA GLY A 121 13.94 27.44 -10.29
C GLY A 121 13.95 26.83 -11.68
N ILE A 122 14.76 25.80 -11.84
CA ILE A 122 15.00 25.11 -13.11
C ILE A 122 13.79 24.22 -13.43
N SER A 123 12.88 24.67 -14.29
CA SER A 123 11.94 23.78 -14.97
C SER A 123 12.64 23.15 -16.19
N LEU A 124 13.06 21.89 -16.08
CA LEU A 124 13.71 21.17 -17.18
C LEU A 124 12.66 20.67 -18.18
N TRP A 125 12.44 21.44 -19.25
CA TRP A 125 11.70 20.95 -20.42
C TRP A 125 12.70 20.39 -21.43
N ILE A 126 12.74 19.05 -21.58
CA ILE A 126 13.60 18.39 -22.57
C ILE A 126 12.83 18.33 -23.89
N SER A 127 13.04 19.29 -24.78
CA SER A 127 12.61 19.20 -26.18
C SER A 127 13.75 18.60 -27.02
N MET A 128 13.59 17.38 -27.51
CA MET A 128 14.54 16.75 -28.43
C MET A 128 14.02 16.89 -29.86
N GLN A 129 14.67 17.74 -30.67
CA GLN A 129 14.50 17.71 -32.12
C GLN A 129 15.55 16.75 -32.67
N VAL A 130 15.12 15.58 -33.12
CA VAL A 130 16.01 14.65 -33.84
C VAL A 130 16.01 15.11 -35.29
N ASP A 131 17.06 15.81 -35.69
CA ASP A 131 17.31 16.07 -37.10
C ASP A 131 17.77 14.77 -37.75
N LEU A 132 16.84 14.07 -38.40
CA LEU A 132 17.21 12.96 -39.28
C LEU A 132 17.94 13.58 -40.46
N ALA A 133 19.27 13.55 -40.44
CA ALA A 133 20.09 14.01 -41.55
C ALA A 133 19.59 13.33 -42.83
N LYS A 134 19.08 14.12 -43.79
CA LYS A 134 19.00 13.65 -45.17
C LYS A 134 20.44 13.50 -45.63
N TYR A 135 20.85 12.27 -45.85
CA TYR A 135 22.09 11.99 -46.54
C TYR A 135 22.01 12.61 -47.97
N PRO A 136 23.14 12.87 -48.64
CA PRO A 136 23.17 13.52 -49.96
C PRO A 136 22.31 12.81 -51.03
N ASP A 137 21.93 11.55 -50.80
CA ASP A 137 21.06 10.68 -51.60
C ASP A 137 19.56 10.81 -51.26
N GLY A 138 19.20 11.50 -50.17
CA GLY A 138 17.83 11.70 -49.72
C GLY A 138 17.23 10.54 -48.91
N GLU A 139 17.99 9.49 -48.60
CA GLU A 139 17.53 8.32 -47.85
C GLU A 139 17.80 8.44 -46.34
N ILE A 140 16.95 7.79 -45.53
CA ILE A 140 17.09 7.71 -44.07
C ILE A 140 17.76 6.38 -43.71
N HIS A 141 18.99 6.43 -43.20
CA HIS A 141 19.69 5.25 -42.71
C HIS A 141 19.20 4.87 -41.30
N TRP A 142 18.20 4.00 -41.22
CA TRP A 142 17.59 3.53 -39.95
C TRP A 142 18.59 2.91 -38.97
N SER A 143 19.74 2.41 -39.44
CA SER A 143 20.82 1.88 -38.60
C SER A 143 21.38 2.90 -37.60
N ASN A 144 21.30 4.20 -37.91
CA ASN A 144 21.84 5.27 -37.08
C ASN A 144 20.79 5.86 -36.13
N VAL A 145 19.50 5.63 -36.41
CA VAL A 145 18.36 6.14 -35.62
C VAL A 145 17.96 5.15 -34.53
N LEU A 146 17.99 3.85 -34.82
CA LEU A 146 17.57 2.79 -33.89
C LEU A 146 18.31 2.80 -32.55
N PRO A 147 19.65 2.96 -32.48
CA PRO A 147 20.38 2.98 -31.21
C PRO A 147 20.00 4.18 -30.32
N GLY A 148 19.79 5.37 -30.91
CA GLY A 148 19.40 6.57 -30.18
C GLY A 148 18.02 6.44 -29.54
N LEU A 149 17.04 5.90 -30.30
CA LEU A 149 15.72 5.57 -29.76
C LEU A 149 15.81 4.53 -28.63
N GLY A 150 16.67 3.53 -28.77
CA GLY A 150 16.90 2.52 -27.74
C GLY A 150 17.39 3.11 -26.41
N ILE A 151 18.31 4.06 -26.45
CA ILE A 151 18.83 4.74 -25.25
C ILE A 151 17.73 5.56 -24.55
N ILE A 152 16.89 6.25 -25.32
CA ILE A 152 15.78 7.05 -24.77
C ILE A 152 14.77 6.13 -24.07
N VAL A 153 14.39 5.02 -24.71
CA VAL A 153 13.50 4.02 -24.12
C VAL A 153 14.13 3.41 -22.88
N LEU A 154 15.43 3.11 -22.89
CA LEU A 154 16.14 2.57 -21.73
C LEU A 154 16.06 3.52 -20.53
N ILE A 155 16.38 4.80 -20.72
CA ILE A 155 16.38 5.82 -19.65
C ILE A 155 14.97 6.07 -19.12
N ALA A 156 13.93 5.99 -19.97
CA ALA A 156 12.56 6.20 -19.54
C ALA A 156 11.94 4.96 -18.85
N VAL A 157 12.09 3.79 -19.46
CA VAL A 157 11.36 2.58 -19.08
C VAL A 157 12.05 1.84 -17.93
N VAL A 158 13.39 1.73 -17.94
CA VAL A 158 14.12 0.94 -16.94
C VAL A 158 13.92 1.49 -15.52
N PRO A 159 14.04 2.80 -15.24
CA PRO A 159 13.79 3.32 -13.90
C PRO A 159 12.35 3.09 -13.43
N MET A 160 11.38 3.20 -14.34
CA MET A 160 9.97 2.93 -14.03
C MET A 160 9.73 1.45 -13.71
N LEU A 161 10.36 0.54 -14.45
CA LEU A 161 10.30 -0.90 -14.15
C LEU A 161 10.99 -1.22 -12.82
N ILE A 162 12.14 -0.61 -12.52
CA ILE A 162 12.84 -0.80 -11.24
C ILE A 162 11.96 -0.32 -10.09
N LEU A 163 11.37 0.88 -10.20
CA LEU A 163 10.52 1.46 -9.19
C LEU A 163 9.28 0.59 -8.90
N THR A 164 8.58 0.15 -9.95
CA THR A 164 7.41 -0.72 -9.83
C THR A 164 7.77 -2.11 -9.30
N SER A 165 8.92 -2.66 -9.69
CA SER A 165 9.41 -3.95 -9.15
C SER A 165 9.73 -3.86 -7.67
N ILE A 166 10.44 -2.82 -7.24
CA ILE A 166 10.75 -2.58 -5.82
C ILE A 166 9.46 -2.40 -5.01
N ALA A 167 8.53 -1.58 -5.51
CA ALA A 167 7.23 -1.38 -4.86
C ALA A 167 6.49 -2.72 -4.70
N THR A 168 6.44 -3.54 -5.75
CA THR A 168 5.80 -4.86 -5.72
C THR A 168 6.47 -5.81 -4.72
N LEU A 169 7.81 -5.83 -4.68
CA LEU A 169 8.59 -6.66 -3.77
C LEU A 169 8.39 -6.27 -2.28
N ILE A 170 8.07 -5.00 -2.01
CA ILE A 170 7.88 -4.46 -0.65
C ILE A 170 6.43 -4.58 -0.19
N VAL A 171 5.49 -4.24 -1.07
CA VAL A 171 4.05 -4.15 -0.75
C VAL A 171 3.42 -5.53 -0.67
N THR A 172 3.70 -6.41 -1.63
CA THR A 172 3.06 -7.74 -1.72
C THR A 172 3.30 -8.60 -0.47
N PRO A 173 4.54 -8.84 0.00
CA PRO A 173 4.74 -9.67 1.19
C PRO A 173 4.20 -9.01 2.47
N ARG A 174 4.18 -7.68 2.57
CA ARG A 174 3.56 -6.98 3.71
C ARG A 174 2.04 -7.12 3.72
N ALA A 175 1.39 -6.99 2.58
CA ALA A 175 -0.05 -7.15 2.43
C ALA A 175 -0.47 -8.61 2.74
N VAL A 176 0.21 -9.57 2.12
CA VAL A 176 -0.03 -11.01 2.35
C VAL A 176 0.25 -11.39 3.80
N GLY A 177 1.38 -10.95 4.36
CA GLY A 177 1.75 -11.24 5.75
C GLY A 177 0.74 -10.67 6.75
N ARG A 178 0.22 -9.46 6.52
CA ARG A 178 -0.82 -8.87 7.37
C ARG A 178 -2.13 -9.66 7.30
N SER A 179 -2.53 -10.10 6.11
CA SER A 179 -3.74 -10.91 5.89
C SER A 179 -3.63 -12.28 6.60
N LEU A 180 -2.51 -12.98 6.41
CA LEU A 180 -2.28 -14.28 7.06
C LEU A 180 -2.17 -14.18 8.58
N ARG A 181 -1.63 -13.08 9.12
CA ARG A 181 -1.55 -12.88 10.58
C ARG A 181 -2.95 -12.73 11.21
N GLY A 182 -3.85 -12.00 10.55
CA GLY A 182 -5.25 -11.88 10.99
C GLY A 182 -5.95 -13.23 11.02
N LEU A 183 -5.70 -14.08 10.02
CA LEU A 183 -6.20 -15.46 10.00
C LEU A 183 -5.66 -16.28 11.18
N MET A 184 -4.38 -16.15 11.51
CA MET A 184 -3.74 -16.91 12.59
C MET A 184 -4.25 -16.50 13.98
N GLU A 185 -4.57 -15.22 14.19
CA GLU A 185 -5.27 -14.75 15.39
C GLU A 185 -6.70 -15.33 15.48
N THR A 186 -7.39 -15.42 14.35
CA THR A 186 -8.73 -16.02 14.25
C THR A 186 -8.70 -17.51 14.59
N VAL A 187 -7.70 -18.25 14.12
CA VAL A 187 -7.49 -19.67 14.46
C VAL A 187 -7.24 -19.85 15.95
N LYS A 188 -6.43 -18.98 16.58
CA LYS A 188 -6.23 -19.02 18.05
C LYS A 188 -7.52 -18.78 18.82
N GLN A 189 -8.36 -17.83 18.36
CA GLN A 189 -9.68 -17.62 18.95
C GLN A 189 -10.56 -18.86 18.82
N ALA A 190 -10.60 -19.48 17.64
CA ALA A 190 -11.37 -20.70 17.41
C ALA A 190 -10.89 -21.88 18.28
N GLN A 191 -9.57 -22.05 18.44
CA GLN A 191 -8.97 -23.07 19.32
C GLN A 191 -9.27 -22.85 20.81
N ALA A 192 -9.50 -21.59 21.23
CA ALA A 192 -9.87 -21.27 22.60
C ALA A 192 -11.36 -21.51 22.90
N ILE A 193 -12.19 -21.78 21.88
CA ILE A 193 -13.60 -22.13 22.06
C ILE A 193 -13.67 -23.56 22.59
N ASN A 194 -13.80 -23.67 23.91
CA ASN A 194 -14.00 -24.93 24.63
C ASN A 194 -15.43 -25.06 25.14
N PHE A 195 -15.78 -26.27 25.58
CA PHE A 195 -17.11 -26.62 26.11
C PHE A 195 -17.52 -25.81 27.36
N GLU A 196 -16.54 -25.22 28.05
CA GLU A 196 -16.70 -24.37 29.23
C GLU A 196 -17.00 -22.90 28.86
N ASN A 197 -16.68 -22.46 27.64
CA ASN A 197 -16.88 -21.07 27.19
C ASN A 197 -17.65 -21.01 25.86
N ARG A 198 -18.85 -21.62 25.86
CA ARG A 198 -19.71 -21.84 24.67
C ARG A 198 -20.21 -20.55 24.02
N SER A 199 -20.22 -19.43 24.75
CA SER A 199 -20.64 -18.12 24.25
C SER A 199 -19.54 -17.38 23.49
N ALA A 200 -18.31 -17.89 23.49
CA ALA A 200 -17.24 -17.31 22.70
C ALA A 200 -17.60 -17.33 21.20
N ARG A 201 -17.32 -16.22 20.52
CA ARG A 201 -17.53 -16.04 19.08
C ARG A 201 -16.26 -15.50 18.47
N ILE A 202 -16.05 -15.79 17.20
CA ILE A 202 -14.92 -15.27 16.45
C ILE A 202 -15.19 -13.80 16.11
N ASP A 203 -14.20 -12.93 16.39
CA ASP A 203 -14.28 -11.50 16.11
C ASP A 203 -14.10 -11.22 14.61
N ARG A 204 -15.09 -10.51 14.03
CA ARG A 204 -15.14 -10.15 12.61
C ARG A 204 -14.18 -9.01 12.24
N SER A 205 -13.77 -8.19 13.20
CA SER A 205 -13.02 -6.95 12.92
C SER A 205 -11.58 -7.19 12.44
N LYS A 206 -11.05 -8.40 12.67
CA LYS A 206 -9.65 -8.76 12.42
C LYS A 206 -9.44 -9.68 11.22
N VAL A 207 -10.52 -10.06 10.52
CA VAL A 207 -10.45 -10.94 9.35
C VAL A 207 -10.53 -10.16 8.03
N PRO A 208 -9.85 -10.61 6.97
CA PRO A 208 -10.03 -10.09 5.61
C PRO A 208 -11.49 -10.22 5.16
N GLN A 209 -11.94 -9.31 4.28
CA GLN A 209 -13.33 -9.25 3.82
C GLN A 209 -13.80 -10.55 3.17
N GLU A 210 -12.89 -11.25 2.50
CA GLU A 210 -13.13 -12.52 1.81
C GLU A 210 -13.44 -13.67 2.78
N ILE A 211 -13.00 -13.58 4.03
CA ILE A 211 -13.15 -14.64 5.05
C ILE A 211 -14.37 -14.39 5.95
N ILE A 212 -14.94 -13.17 5.96
CA ILE A 212 -16.12 -12.80 6.76
C ILE A 212 -17.30 -13.79 6.56
N PRO A 213 -17.70 -14.18 5.33
CA PRO A 213 -18.82 -15.09 5.14
C PRO A 213 -18.61 -16.46 5.81
N LEU A 214 -17.36 -16.95 5.85
CA LEU A 214 -17.01 -18.20 6.51
C LEU A 214 -17.09 -18.06 8.04
N VAL A 215 -16.59 -16.96 8.59
CA VAL A 215 -16.70 -16.64 10.02
C VAL A 215 -18.17 -16.57 10.43
N ASP A 216 -19.02 -15.99 9.58
CA ASP A 216 -20.46 -15.91 9.83
C ASP A 216 -21.15 -17.26 9.80
N ALA A 217 -20.81 -18.11 8.82
CA ALA A 217 -21.31 -19.49 8.78
C ALA A 217 -20.89 -20.27 10.03
N PHE A 218 -19.64 -20.11 10.49
CA PHE A 218 -19.13 -20.76 11.68
C PHE A 218 -19.82 -20.27 12.97
N ASN A 219 -19.92 -18.96 13.17
CA ASN A 219 -20.63 -18.37 14.31
C ASN A 219 -22.12 -18.78 14.33
N THR A 220 -22.75 -18.91 13.15
CA THR A 220 -24.12 -19.41 13.01
C THR A 220 -24.22 -20.89 13.42
N ALA A 221 -23.27 -21.72 12.98
CA ALA A 221 -23.21 -23.13 13.37
C ALA A 221 -23.03 -23.30 14.89
N LEU A 222 -22.14 -22.50 15.51
CA LEU A 222 -21.97 -22.45 16.96
C LEU A 222 -23.27 -22.08 17.68
N SER A 223 -24.00 -21.10 17.15
CA SER A 223 -25.27 -20.66 17.74
C SER A 223 -26.35 -21.74 17.66
N LYS A 224 -26.44 -22.45 16.53
CA LYS A 224 -27.35 -23.60 16.38
C LYS A 224 -26.99 -24.75 17.34
N LEU A 225 -25.70 -24.99 17.54
CA LEU A 225 -25.23 -26.01 18.48
C LEU A 225 -25.62 -25.66 19.92
N ASP A 226 -25.40 -24.41 20.33
CA ASP A 226 -25.75 -23.90 21.65
C ASP A 226 -27.27 -23.98 21.91
N GLU A 227 -28.08 -23.57 20.94
CA GLU A 227 -29.54 -23.76 21.00
C GLU A 227 -29.94 -25.23 21.15
N GLY A 228 -29.29 -26.13 20.41
CA GLY A 228 -29.52 -27.58 20.50
C GLY A 228 -29.22 -28.14 21.89
N TYR A 229 -28.09 -27.75 22.48
CA TYR A 229 -27.73 -28.14 23.85
C TYR A 229 -28.74 -27.60 24.87
N ASN A 230 -29.13 -26.33 24.77
CA ASN A 230 -30.09 -25.72 25.68
C ASN A 230 -31.48 -26.35 25.59
N ARG A 231 -31.90 -26.81 24.41
CA ARG A 231 -33.15 -27.59 24.26
C ARG A 231 -32.99 -28.99 24.86
N ARG A 232 -31.87 -29.68 24.62
CA ARG A 232 -31.61 -31.01 25.19
C ARG A 232 -31.62 -30.98 26.71
N ASN A 233 -31.00 -29.96 27.33
CA ASN A 233 -30.97 -29.82 28.77
C ASN A 233 -32.36 -29.55 29.34
N ARG A 234 -33.13 -28.62 28.75
CA ARG A 234 -34.52 -28.40 29.19
C ARG A 234 -35.35 -29.67 29.09
N PHE A 235 -35.28 -30.39 27.97
CA PHE A 235 -35.99 -31.66 27.79
C PHE A 235 -35.63 -32.70 28.85
N LEU A 236 -34.34 -32.87 29.16
CA LEU A 236 -33.90 -33.83 30.18
C LEU A 236 -34.33 -33.41 31.59
N ALA A 237 -34.27 -32.11 31.91
CA ALA A 237 -34.72 -31.58 33.19
C ALA A 237 -36.24 -31.75 33.38
N ASP A 238 -37.01 -31.46 32.34
CA ASP A 238 -38.47 -31.61 32.31
C ASP A 238 -38.85 -33.10 32.43
N ALA A 239 -38.24 -33.97 31.63
CA ALA A 239 -38.50 -35.42 31.66
C ALA A 239 -38.21 -36.02 33.03
N ALA A 240 -37.11 -35.64 33.69
CA ALA A 240 -36.79 -36.15 35.00
C ALA A 240 -37.73 -35.62 36.10
N HIS A 241 -38.21 -34.38 35.99
CA HIS A 241 -39.28 -33.87 36.87
C HIS A 241 -40.59 -34.66 36.67
N GLU A 242 -40.97 -34.89 35.41
CA GLU A 242 -42.17 -35.64 35.08
C GLU A 242 -42.08 -37.11 35.51
N LEU A 243 -40.89 -37.73 35.53
CA LEU A 243 -40.67 -39.09 36.02
C LEU A 243 -40.70 -39.19 37.55
N ARG A 244 -40.33 -38.12 38.27
CA ARG A 244 -40.30 -38.12 39.75
C ARG A 244 -41.68 -38.39 40.35
N THR A 245 -42.70 -37.76 39.79
CA THR A 245 -44.10 -37.87 40.24
C THR A 245 -44.65 -39.31 40.14
N PRO A 246 -44.64 -39.99 38.98
CA PRO A 246 -45.11 -41.36 38.86
C PRO A 246 -44.24 -42.35 39.63
N ILE A 247 -42.93 -42.13 39.76
CA ILE A 247 -42.06 -42.98 40.61
C ILE A 247 -42.47 -42.85 42.09
N ALA A 248 -42.72 -41.62 42.58
CA ALA A 248 -43.19 -41.40 43.94
C ALA A 248 -44.58 -42.04 44.19
N ILE A 249 -45.49 -41.95 43.22
CA ILE A 249 -46.81 -42.61 43.29
C ILE A 249 -46.64 -44.13 43.26
N ALA A 250 -45.78 -44.68 42.42
CA ALA A 250 -45.50 -46.11 42.38
C ALA A 250 -44.90 -46.60 43.70
N ARG A 251 -43.99 -45.81 44.30
CA ARG A 251 -43.40 -46.12 45.60
C ARG A 251 -44.45 -46.16 46.70
N THR A 252 -45.28 -45.13 46.82
CA THR A 252 -46.34 -45.10 47.85
C THR A 252 -47.33 -46.26 47.69
N ARG A 253 -47.68 -46.64 46.46
CA ARG A 253 -48.52 -47.83 46.21
C ARG A 253 -47.81 -49.13 46.58
N ALA A 254 -46.51 -49.26 46.29
CA ALA A 254 -45.74 -50.44 46.64
C ALA A 254 -45.53 -50.57 48.16
N ASP A 255 -45.45 -49.46 48.90
CA ASP A 255 -45.38 -49.44 50.36
C ASP A 255 -46.70 -49.95 51.02
N LEU A 256 -47.83 -49.90 50.30
CA LEU A 256 -49.12 -50.44 50.76
C LEU A 256 -49.32 -51.95 50.50
N LEU A 257 -48.43 -52.59 49.73
CA LEU A 257 -48.51 -54.03 49.45
C LEU A 257 -48.08 -54.88 50.65
N ALA A 258 -48.53 -56.14 50.68
CA ALA A 258 -48.12 -57.12 51.69
C ALA A 258 -46.61 -57.36 51.65
N ASP A 259 -46.01 -57.73 52.80
CA ASP A 259 -44.54 -57.86 52.91
C ASP A 259 -44.01 -59.22 52.44
N ASP A 260 -44.34 -59.57 51.20
CA ASP A 260 -43.84 -60.77 50.51
C ASP A 260 -42.59 -60.49 49.66
N ASP A 261 -41.92 -61.54 49.20
CA ASP A 261 -40.67 -61.43 48.44
C ASP A 261 -40.85 -60.65 47.13
N VAL A 262 -42.03 -60.77 46.50
CA VAL A 262 -42.36 -60.05 45.25
C VAL A 262 -42.49 -58.54 45.49
N SER A 263 -43.18 -58.13 46.56
CA SER A 263 -43.34 -56.71 46.90
C SER A 263 -42.02 -56.08 47.34
N LYS A 264 -41.15 -56.83 48.02
CA LYS A 264 -39.77 -56.39 48.35
C LYS A 264 -38.94 -56.14 47.10
N GLN A 265 -39.00 -57.05 46.13
CA GLN A 265 -38.32 -56.90 44.85
C GLN A 265 -38.84 -55.67 44.08
N LEU A 266 -40.16 -55.46 44.04
CA LEU A 266 -40.77 -54.31 43.38
C LEU A 266 -40.36 -52.97 44.02
N ARG A 267 -40.32 -52.88 45.36
CA ARG A 267 -39.83 -51.70 46.09
C ARG A 267 -38.36 -51.40 45.74
N SER A 268 -37.52 -52.43 45.67
CA SER A 268 -36.11 -52.31 45.27
C SER A 268 -35.95 -51.80 43.83
N ASP A 269 -36.77 -52.29 42.90
CA ASP A 269 -36.76 -51.86 41.50
C ASP A 269 -37.21 -50.39 41.36
N ILE A 270 -38.24 -49.97 42.11
CA ILE A 270 -38.70 -48.57 42.16
C ILE A 270 -37.61 -47.66 42.75
N ASP A 271 -36.91 -48.09 43.80
CA ASP A 271 -35.80 -47.32 44.37
C ASP A 271 -34.64 -47.17 43.38
N ARG A 272 -34.38 -48.21 42.59
CA ARG A 272 -33.39 -48.16 41.51
C ARG A 272 -33.80 -47.17 40.42
N LEU A 273 -35.07 -47.16 40.01
CA LEU A 273 -35.61 -46.18 39.06
C LEU A 273 -35.49 -44.74 39.59
N SER A 274 -35.80 -44.54 40.87
CA SER A 274 -35.66 -43.25 41.55
C SER A 274 -34.20 -42.75 41.53
N ARG A 275 -33.25 -43.62 41.91
CA ARG A 275 -31.81 -43.29 41.88
C ARG A 275 -31.32 -42.94 40.47
N VAL A 276 -31.73 -43.69 39.45
CA VAL A 276 -31.34 -43.41 38.05
C VAL A 276 -31.90 -42.07 37.58
N ALA A 277 -33.16 -41.76 37.92
CA ALA A 277 -33.77 -40.47 37.58
C ALA A 277 -33.04 -39.29 38.27
N HIS A 278 -32.61 -39.47 39.53
CA HIS A 278 -31.79 -38.47 40.24
C HIS A 278 -30.40 -38.30 39.63
N GLN A 279 -29.71 -39.38 39.29
CA GLN A 279 -28.38 -39.31 38.65
C GLN A 279 -28.41 -38.59 37.30
N LEU A 280 -29.48 -38.78 36.52
CA LEU A 280 -29.69 -38.05 35.26
C LEU A 280 -29.85 -36.53 35.48
N LEU A 281 -30.48 -36.11 36.59
CA LEU A 281 -30.59 -34.71 36.99
C LEU A 281 -29.27 -34.11 37.48
N GLU A 282 -28.48 -34.87 38.23
CA GLU A 282 -27.18 -34.41 38.72
C GLU A 282 -26.19 -34.18 37.57
N MET A 283 -26.16 -35.07 36.57
CA MET A 283 -25.34 -34.89 35.37
C MET A 283 -25.71 -33.63 34.57
N GLN A 284 -26.96 -33.19 34.62
CA GLN A 284 -27.41 -31.95 33.98
C GLN A 284 -26.88 -30.71 34.71
N ALA A 285 -26.89 -30.72 36.04
CA ALA A 285 -26.48 -29.57 36.86
C ALA A 285 -25.01 -29.20 36.67
N ILE A 286 -24.14 -30.20 36.45
CA ILE A 286 -22.69 -30.02 36.26
C ILE A 286 -22.38 -29.18 34.99
N GLY A 287 -23.24 -29.18 33.97
CA GLY A 287 -23.01 -28.46 32.71
C GLY A 287 -23.48 -27.00 32.65
N VAL A 288 -24.20 -26.53 33.68
CA VAL A 288 -24.88 -25.21 33.70
C VAL A 288 -24.32 -24.28 34.78
N VAL A 289 -23.56 -24.80 35.74
CA VAL A 289 -22.88 -23.95 36.73
C VAL A 289 -21.74 -23.23 36.03
N GLU A 290 -21.87 -21.91 35.88
CA GLU A 290 -20.71 -21.04 35.67
C GLU A 290 -19.76 -21.27 36.85
N LEU A 291 -18.73 -22.10 36.64
CA LEU A 291 -17.66 -22.29 37.60
C LEU A 291 -16.86 -20.99 37.65
N ARG A 292 -17.30 -20.04 38.49
CA ARG A 292 -16.50 -18.88 38.84
C ARG A 292 -15.40 -19.34 39.78
N ALA A 293 -14.18 -19.33 39.28
CA ALA A 293 -13.00 -19.50 40.11
C ALA A 293 -12.86 -18.26 41.01
N GLU A 294 -13.35 -18.37 42.24
CA GLU A 294 -13.20 -17.36 43.28
C GLU A 294 -12.18 -17.84 44.31
N ARG A 295 -11.32 -16.95 44.81
CA ARG A 295 -10.39 -17.30 45.88
C ARG A 295 -11.19 -17.54 47.16
N GLN A 296 -11.27 -18.80 47.56
CA GLN A 296 -11.89 -19.25 48.81
C GLN A 296 -10.80 -19.62 49.83
N ASP A 297 -11.04 -19.31 51.09
CA ASP A 297 -10.22 -19.82 52.20
C ASP A 297 -10.57 -21.29 52.44
N LEU A 298 -9.59 -22.16 52.20
CA LEU A 298 -9.76 -23.60 52.34
C LEU A 298 -10.07 -24.02 53.78
N ASN A 299 -9.57 -23.30 54.79
CA ASN A 299 -9.88 -23.62 56.18
C ASN A 299 -11.36 -23.40 56.48
N VAL A 300 -11.93 -22.29 56.00
CA VAL A 300 -13.36 -21.98 56.17
C VAL A 300 -14.23 -22.98 55.40
N LEU A 301 -13.84 -23.33 54.19
CA LEU A 301 -14.56 -24.31 53.37
C LEU A 301 -14.58 -25.70 54.02
N VAL A 302 -13.42 -26.19 54.47
CA VAL A 302 -13.29 -27.50 55.11
C VAL A 302 -14.04 -27.52 56.44
N GLN A 303 -13.98 -26.45 57.22
CA GLN A 303 -14.71 -26.37 58.49
C GLN A 303 -16.23 -26.41 58.29
N ARG A 304 -16.72 -25.76 57.22
CA ARG A 304 -18.13 -25.79 56.85
C ARG A 304 -18.58 -27.16 56.37
N LEU A 305 -17.79 -27.80 55.52
CA LEU A 305 -18.03 -29.18 55.07
C LEU A 305 -18.02 -30.18 56.23
N ALA A 306 -17.08 -30.04 57.17
CA ALA A 306 -17.02 -30.87 58.35
C ALA A 306 -18.25 -30.66 59.24
N ALA A 307 -18.72 -29.43 59.41
CA ALA A 307 -19.94 -29.13 60.16
C ALA A 307 -21.20 -29.68 59.48
N ASP A 308 -21.29 -29.61 58.14
CA ASP A 308 -22.42 -30.12 57.37
C ASP A 308 -22.48 -31.66 57.38
N LEU A 309 -21.31 -32.33 57.44
CA LEU A 309 -21.20 -33.79 57.45
C LEU A 309 -21.14 -34.40 58.87
N ALA A 310 -20.90 -33.61 59.91
CA ALA A 310 -20.83 -34.07 61.30
C ALA A 310 -22.07 -34.86 61.75
N PRO A 311 -23.32 -34.48 61.43
CA PRO A 311 -24.49 -35.25 61.83
C PRO A 311 -24.49 -36.67 61.25
N LEU A 312 -24.01 -36.83 60.01
CA LEU A 312 -23.91 -38.11 59.32
C LEU A 312 -22.81 -39.01 59.89
N ALA A 313 -21.69 -38.41 60.31
CA ALA A 313 -20.59 -39.14 60.95
C ALA A 313 -20.98 -39.64 62.35
N LEU A 314 -21.67 -38.81 63.13
CA LEU A 314 -22.16 -39.14 64.46
C LEU A 314 -23.26 -40.23 64.41
N ASP A 315 -24.18 -40.17 63.45
CA ASP A 315 -25.17 -41.24 63.22
C ASP A 315 -24.53 -42.57 62.80
N ALA A 316 -23.36 -42.51 62.15
CA ALA A 316 -22.58 -43.69 61.77
C ALA A 316 -21.65 -44.20 62.90
N GLY A 317 -21.64 -43.55 64.07
CA GLY A 317 -20.86 -43.95 65.24
C GLY A 317 -19.40 -43.52 65.22
N TYR A 318 -19.03 -42.54 64.40
CA TYR A 318 -17.72 -41.90 64.42
C TYR A 318 -17.80 -40.62 65.26
N ASP A 319 -16.91 -40.51 66.26
CA ASP A 319 -16.79 -39.38 67.20
C ASP A 319 -15.61 -38.47 66.80
#